data_AF-A0A3P7LK72-F1
#
_entry.id   AF-A0A3P7LK72-F1
#
_cell.length_a   1.000
_cell.length_b   1.000
_cell.length_c   1.000
_cell.angle_alpha   90.00
_cell.angle_beta   90.00
_cell.angle_gamma   90.00
#
_symmetry.space_group_name_H-M   'P 1'
#
loop_
_entity.id
_entity.type
_entity.pdbx_description
1 polymer ?
#
loop_
_entity_poly.entity_id
_entity_poly.type
_entity_poly.pdbx_seq_one_letter_code
_entity_poly.pdbx_strand_id
1 'polypeptide(L)'
;MCLQFDEFAESHGLHYNKRNLRELELYESAADGATVGKYGARHTNCEEFRQFLSGIKAQKYHLQYASVKCGAMTFSFCMAFACQPHLYVAYTTSGY
;
A
#
# COMPACT_ATOMS: atom_id res chain seq x y z
N MET A 1 1.99 -10.30 -7.63
CA MET A 1 0.78 -9.51 -7.29
C MET A 1 0.71 -9.45 -5.78
N CYS A 2 0.40 -8.31 -5.15
CA CYS A 2 0.46 -8.23 -3.68
C CYS A 2 -0.72 -8.99 -3.07
N LEU A 3 -0.42 -9.95 -2.19
CA LEU A 3 -1.42 -10.82 -1.56
C LEU A 3 -2.55 -10.06 -0.84
N GLN A 4 -2.25 -8.88 -0.29
CA GLN A 4 -3.26 -8.02 0.35
C GLN A 4 -4.33 -7.52 -0.64
N PHE A 5 -3.97 -7.26 -1.90
CA PHE A 5 -4.91 -6.78 -2.92
C PHE A 5 -5.77 -7.93 -3.41
N ASP A 6 -5.19 -9.12 -3.55
CA ASP A 6 -5.93 -10.31 -3.97
C ASP A 6 -7.00 -10.68 -2.93
N GLU A 7 -6.64 -10.67 -1.64
CA GLU A 7 -7.58 -10.99 -0.55
C GLU A 7 -8.63 -9.89 -0.31
N PHE A 8 -8.25 -8.62 -0.45
CA PHE A 8 -9.23 -7.54 -0.45
C PHE A 8 -10.22 -7.69 -1.62
N ALA A 9 -9.72 -8.03 -2.80
CA ALA A 9 -10.56 -8.20 -3.98
C ALA A 9 -11.52 -9.36 -3.81
N GLU A 10 -11.04 -10.52 -3.34
CA GLU A 10 -11.87 -11.70 -3.09
C GLU A 10 -12.96 -11.40 -2.04
N SER A 11 -12.61 -10.75 -0.93
CA SER A 11 -13.57 -10.42 0.14
C SER A 11 -14.64 -9.40 -0.26
N HIS A 12 -14.40 -8.59 -1.29
CA HIS A 12 -15.32 -7.55 -1.76
C HIS A 12 -15.90 -7.83 -3.15
N GLY A 13 -15.71 -9.04 -3.69
CA GLY A 13 -16.20 -9.43 -5.01
C GLY A 13 -15.60 -8.63 -6.17
N LEU A 14 -14.41 -8.05 -5.97
CA LEU A 14 -13.66 -7.34 -6.99
C LEU A 14 -12.69 -8.29 -7.70
N HIS A 15 -12.24 -7.89 -8.89
CA HIS A 15 -11.19 -8.60 -9.60
C HIS A 15 -10.15 -7.59 -10.12
N TYR A 16 -8.97 -7.61 -9.51
CA TYR A 16 -7.85 -6.81 -10.00
C TYR A 16 -7.19 -7.47 -11.21
N ASN A 17 -6.87 -6.65 -12.20
CA ASN A 17 -6.16 -6.98 -13.42
C ASN A 17 -5.20 -5.84 -13.76
N LYS A 18 -4.37 -6.00 -14.80
CA LYS A 18 -3.36 -4.99 -15.18
C LYS A 18 -3.93 -3.62 -15.58
N ARG A 19 -5.25 -3.50 -15.80
CA ARG A 19 -5.91 -2.23 -16.14
C ARG A 19 -6.38 -1.46 -14.90
N ASN A 20 -6.83 -2.15 -13.86
CA ASN A 20 -7.36 -1.52 -12.64
C ASN A 20 -6.41 -1.61 -11.43
N LEU A 21 -5.37 -2.44 -11.46
CA LEU A 21 -4.27 -2.42 -10.50
C LEU A 21 -2.95 -2.34 -11.26
N ARG A 22 -2.27 -1.20 -11.13
CA ARG A 22 -0.99 -0.94 -11.79
C ARG A 22 0.11 -0.73 -10.77
N GLU A 23 1.22 -1.42 -10.96
CA GLU A 23 2.47 -1.05 -10.31
C GLU A 23 2.95 0.26 -10.92
N LEU A 24 3.22 1.24 -10.07
CA LEU A 24 3.70 2.56 -10.45
C LEU A 24 5.21 2.66 -10.21
N GLU A 25 5.65 2.22 -9.02
CA GLU A 25 7.05 2.23 -8.61
C GLU A 25 7.31 1.00 -7.74
N LEU A 26 8.50 0.42 -7.88
CA LEU A 26 9.04 -0.62 -7.01
C LEU A 26 10.49 -0.27 -6.73
N TYR A 27 10.84 -0.07 -5.46
CA TYR A 27 12.20 0.30 -5.04
C TYR A 27 12.51 -0.26 -3.65
N GLU A 28 13.79 -0.32 -3.31
CA GLU A 28 14.23 -0.66 -1.95
C GLU A 28 14.35 0.61 -1.12
N SER A 29 13.80 0.60 0.09
CA SER A 29 13.98 1.69 1.05
C SER A 29 15.45 1.79 1.43
N ALA A 30 15.99 3.00 1.37
CA ALA A 30 17.38 3.28 1.71
C ALA A 30 17.70 3.08 3.21
N ALA A 31 16.70 2.87 4.05
CA ALA A 31 16.88 2.90 5.50
C ALA A 31 16.90 1.52 6.16
N ASP A 32 16.08 0.59 5.67
CA ASP A 32 15.97 -0.78 6.19
C ASP A 32 16.09 -1.85 5.11
N GLY A 33 16.29 -1.45 3.84
CA GLY A 33 16.31 -2.37 2.70
C GLY A 33 14.95 -2.97 2.35
N ALA A 34 13.85 -2.47 2.96
CA ALA A 34 12.52 -3.01 2.68
C ALA A 34 12.08 -2.66 1.25
N THR A 35 11.51 -3.64 0.54
CA THR A 35 10.88 -3.37 -0.75
C THR A 35 9.62 -2.52 -0.56
N VAL A 36 9.60 -1.35 -1.17
CA VAL A 36 8.45 -0.46 -1.23
C VAL A 36 7.81 -0.57 -2.61
N GLY A 37 6.55 -1.02 -2.62
CA GLY A 37 5.73 -1.08 -3.83
C GLY A 37 4.64 -0.01 -3.80
N LYS A 38 4.58 0.81 -4.85
CA LYS A 38 3.55 1.83 -5.04
C LYS A 38 2.60 1.38 -6.13
N TYR A 39 1.32 1.29 -5.80
CA TYR A 39 0.31 0.77 -6.69
C TYR A 39 -0.82 1.79 -6.91
N GLY A 40 -1.27 1.91 -8.16
CA GLY A 40 -2.47 2.63 -8.53
C GLY A 40 -3.63 1.65 -8.69
N ALA A 41 -4.59 1.71 -7.78
CA ALA A 41 -5.81 0.91 -7.84
C ALA A 41 -7.00 1.76 -8.31
N ARG A 42 -7.86 1.18 -9.15
CA ARG A 42 -9.12 1.77 -9.64
C ARG A 42 -10.28 0.86 -9.26
N HIS A 43 -11.46 1.47 -9.09
CA HIS A 43 -12.68 0.78 -8.63
C HIS A 43 -12.54 0.16 -7.23
N THR A 44 -11.68 0.75 -6.41
CA THR A 44 -11.48 0.38 -5.00
C THR A 44 -12.24 1.36 -4.13
N ASN A 45 -13.14 0.88 -3.29
CA ASN A 45 -13.75 1.71 -2.26
C ASN A 45 -12.71 1.96 -1.15
N CYS A 46 -12.39 3.23 -0.93
CA CYS A 46 -11.31 3.61 -0.03
C CYS A 46 -11.65 3.45 1.44
N GLU A 47 -12.92 3.57 1.83
CA GLU A 47 -13.35 3.30 3.21
C GLU A 47 -13.29 1.81 3.53
N GLU A 48 -13.77 0.96 2.62
CA GLU A 48 -13.65 -0.50 2.75
C GLU A 48 -12.19 -0.93 2.79
N PHE A 49 -11.34 -0.37 1.91
CA PHE A 49 -9.92 -0.66 1.91
C PHE A 49 -9.22 -0.18 3.19
N ARG A 50 -9.61 0.98 3.72
CA ARG A 50 -9.12 1.48 5.01
C ARG A 50 -9.49 0.53 6.15
N GLN A 51 -10.74 0.07 6.19
CA GLN A 51 -11.21 -0.88 7.20
C GLN A 51 -10.48 -2.22 7.09
N PHE A 52 -10.31 -2.73 5.86
CA PHE A 52 -9.53 -3.93 5.60
C PHE A 52 -8.09 -3.78 6.13
N LEU A 53 -7.40 -2.71 5.76
CA LEU A 53 -6.04 -2.46 6.25
C LEU A 53 -5.97 -2.33 7.77
N SER A 54 -6.97 -1.74 8.42
CA SER A 54 -7.00 -1.68 9.88
C SER A 54 -7.20 -3.04 10.56
N GLY A 55 -7.79 -4.01 9.86
CA GLY A 55 -8.10 -5.34 10.38
C GLY A 55 -7.10 -6.43 10.00
N ILE A 56 -6.18 -6.19 9.07
CA ILE A 56 -5.22 -7.22 8.65
C ILE A 56 -4.17 -7.50 9.72
N LYS A 57 -3.78 -8.78 9.81
CA LYS A 57 -2.59 -9.17 10.55
C LYS A 57 -1.36 -8.89 9.68
N ALA A 58 -0.70 -7.77 9.92
CA ALA A 58 0.51 -7.31 9.23
C ALA A 58 1.55 -8.41 8.94
N GLN A 59 1.76 -9.31 9.91
CA GLN A 59 2.70 -10.44 9.84
C GLN A 59 2.40 -11.40 8.68
N LYS A 60 1.11 -11.60 8.33
CA LYS A 60 0.69 -12.47 7.22
C LYS A 60 1.17 -11.94 5.87
N TYR A 61 1.33 -10.63 5.74
CA TYR A 61 1.66 -9.96 4.48
C TYR A 61 3.07 -9.37 4.48
N HIS A 62 3.85 -9.59 5.54
CA HIS A 62 5.17 -8.97 5.75
C HIS A 62 5.16 -7.44 5.57
N LEU A 63 4.04 -6.80 5.92
CA LEU A 63 3.87 -5.35 5.78
C LEU A 63 4.40 -4.64 7.01
N GLN A 64 5.29 -3.67 6.79
CA GLN A 64 5.80 -2.80 7.85
C GLN A 64 5.06 -1.46 7.90
N TYR A 65 4.70 -0.94 6.73
CA TYR A 65 4.04 0.34 6.56
C TYR A 65 3.12 0.31 5.35
N ALA A 66 1.97 0.99 5.45
CA ALA A 66 1.08 1.21 4.32
C ALA A 66 0.65 2.68 4.30
N SER A 67 0.73 3.32 3.12
CA SER A 67 0.23 4.67 2.90
C SER A 67 -0.69 4.67 1.70
N VAL A 68 -1.87 5.23 1.86
CA VAL A 68 -2.90 5.24 0.83
C VAL A 68 -3.37 6.66 0.60
N LYS A 69 -3.33 7.08 -0.67
CA LYS A 69 -3.94 8.32 -1.13
C LYS A 69 -5.14 7.99 -2.00
N CYS A 70 -6.33 8.39 -1.55
CA CYS A 70 -7.59 8.21 -2.25
C CYS A 70 -8.31 9.54 -2.41
N GLY A 71 -8.22 10.13 -3.61
CA GLY A 71 -8.79 11.44 -3.88
C GLY A 71 -8.25 12.50 -2.93
N ALA A 72 -9.13 13.12 -2.14
CA ALA A 72 -8.78 14.10 -1.11
C ALA A 72 -8.35 13.45 0.24
N MET A 73 -8.59 12.16 0.43
CA MET A 73 -8.25 11.44 1.66
C MET A 73 -6.86 10.83 1.55
N THR A 74 -6.06 11.00 2.61
CA THR A 74 -4.78 10.30 2.78
C THR A 74 -4.77 9.68 4.16
N PHE A 75 -4.40 8.41 4.24
CA PHE A 75 -4.25 7.70 5.50
C PHE A 75 -3.06 6.76 5.46
N SER A 76 -2.47 6.51 6.63
CA SER A 76 -1.28 5.68 6.79
C SER A 76 -1.44 4.74 7.97
N PHE A 77 -0.94 3.53 7.82
CA PHE A 77 -0.94 2.49 8.85
C PHE A 77 0.49 2.04 9.15
N CYS A 78 0.81 2.07 10.44
CA CYS A 78 2.01 1.45 11.01
C CYS A 78 1.68 -0.01 11.32
N MET A 79 2.26 -0.93 10.56
CA MET A 79 1.93 -2.36 10.64
C MET A 79 2.98 -3.16 11.43
N ALA A 80 4.15 -2.56 11.69
CA ALA A 80 5.21 -3.09 12.55
C ALA A 80 5.25 -2.41 13.93
N PHE A 81 5.93 -3.03 14.89
CA PHE A 81 6.10 -2.49 16.26
C PHE A 81 6.82 -1.13 16.28
N ALA A 82 7.74 -0.92 15.33
CA ALA A 82 8.33 0.37 15.05
C ALA A 82 8.21 0.63 13.55
N CYS A 83 7.58 1.74 13.17
CA CYS A 83 7.65 2.26 11.81
C CYS A 83 8.16 3.69 11.85
N GLN A 84 8.97 4.03 10.87
CA GLN A 84 9.47 5.39 10.65
C GLN A 84 8.96 5.82 9.27
N PRO A 85 7.77 6.44 9.19
CA PRO A 85 7.07 6.71 7.92
C PRO A 85 7.92 7.47 6.90
N HIS A 86 8.78 8.38 7.37
CA HIS A 86 9.69 9.18 6.55
C HIS A 86 10.72 8.35 5.76
N LEU A 87 10.96 7.10 6.15
CA LEU A 87 11.89 6.19 5.47
C LEU A 87 11.26 5.43 4.30
N TYR A 88 9.92 5.42 4.22
CA TYR A 88 9.16 4.76 3.16
C TYR A 88 8.57 5.76 2.15
N VAL A 89 8.82 7.05 2.33
CA VAL A 89 8.48 8.07 1.35
C VAL A 89 9.59 8.08 0.31
N ALA A 90 9.28 7.74 -0.95
CA ALA A 90 10.16 8.02 -2.06
C ALA A 90 10.46 9.52 -2.02
N TYR A 91 11.71 9.90 -1.74
CA TYR A 91 12.14 11.26 -2.02
C TYR A 91 11.93 11.44 -3.52
N THR A 92 10.86 12.13 -3.91
CA THR A 92 10.85 12.79 -5.20
C THR A 92 12.00 13.77 -5.13
N THR A 93 13.14 13.42 -5.73
CA THR A 93 14.04 14.42 -6.26
C THR A 93 13.23 15.18 -7.31
N SER A 94 12.43 16.15 -6.85
CA SER A 94 12.05 17.27 -7.67
C SER A 94 13.37 17.92 -8.07
N GLY A 95 13.77 17.66 -9.31
CA GLY A 95 14.83 18.41 -9.96
C GLY A 95 14.52 19.89 -9.82
N TYR A 96 15.48 20.60 -9.23
CA TYR A 96 15.73 21.98 -9.58
C TYR A 96 16.73 21.99 -10.72
#